data_AF-A0A7J2HSC2-F1
#
_entry.id   AF-A0A7J2HSC2-F1
#
_cell.length_a   1.000
_cell.length_b   1.000
_cell.length_c   1.000
_cell.angle_alpha   90.00
_cell.angle_beta   90.00
_cell.angle_gamma   90.00
#
_symmetry.space_group_name_H-M   'P 1'
#
loop_
_entity.id
_entity.type
_entity.pdbx_description
1 polymer ?
#
loop_
_entity_poly.entity_id
_entity_poly.type
_entity_poly.pdbx_seq_one_letter_code
_entity_poly.pdbx_strand_id
1 'polypeptide(L)'
;MISLAVSRDLGEAEAVASEIAGKQGHRIRGPTRKIELETKFGSLCLIAREGELIHGNNVFISCRHITPEEPEFPENLCRVEDVDSIRRTLSGLQGFFSGAWISRDRLVLFRDHVGHMPLAYKQTEEGIFAASERWALGETAGHFNPAPSYSSMEGDRR
;
A
#
# COMPACT_ATOMS: atom_id res chain seq x y z
N MET A 1 4.09 -6.66 6.01
CA MET A 1 5.10 -5.60 5.93
C MET A 1 4.96 -5.01 4.54
N ILE A 2 4.74 -3.71 4.46
CA ILE A 2 4.74 -2.98 3.20
C ILE A 2 5.88 -1.96 3.23
N SER A 3 6.63 -1.90 2.14
CA SER A 3 7.53 -0.82 1.80
C SER A 3 7.22 -0.40 0.37
N LEU A 4 6.71 0.81 0.20
CA LEU A 4 6.26 1.32 -1.09
C LEU A 4 6.84 2.71 -1.31
N ALA A 5 7.34 2.93 -2.50
CA ALA A 5 7.78 4.23 -2.97
C ALA A 5 7.29 4.47 -4.39
N VAL A 6 6.84 5.69 -4.65
CA VAL A 6 6.52 6.23 -5.96
C VAL A 6 7.43 7.42 -6.16
N SER A 7 8.21 7.40 -7.24
CA SER A 7 9.15 8.46 -7.60
C SER A 7 9.10 8.73 -9.10
N ARG A 8 9.89 9.69 -9.58
CA ARG A 8 9.90 10.08 -11.01
C ARG A 8 10.55 9.03 -11.90
N ASP A 9 11.47 8.25 -11.35
CA ASP A 9 12.11 7.13 -12.02
C ASP A 9 12.19 5.90 -11.13
N LEU A 10 12.35 4.74 -11.78
CA LEU A 10 12.33 3.44 -11.11
C LEU A 10 13.51 3.24 -10.17
N GLY A 11 14.68 3.80 -10.49
CA GLY A 11 15.88 3.65 -9.66
C GLY A 11 15.72 4.36 -8.32
N GLU A 12 15.17 5.57 -8.34
CA GLU A 12 14.83 6.32 -7.13
C GLU A 12 13.75 5.58 -6.30
N ALA A 13 12.68 5.12 -6.96
CA ALA A 13 11.63 4.37 -6.28
C ALA A 13 12.18 3.10 -5.61
N GLU A 14 13.04 2.34 -6.30
CA GLU A 14 13.67 1.14 -5.76
C GLU A 14 14.59 1.45 -4.57
N ALA A 15 15.44 2.48 -4.70
CA ALA A 15 16.37 2.87 -3.64
C ALA A 15 15.62 3.23 -2.36
N VAL A 16 14.56 4.05 -2.48
CA VAL A 16 13.76 4.49 -1.33
C VAL A 16 12.95 3.32 -0.74
N ALA A 17 12.31 2.49 -1.56
CA ALA A 17 11.59 1.31 -1.08
C ALA A 17 12.55 0.33 -0.37
N SER A 18 13.77 0.17 -0.86
CA SER A 18 14.78 -0.68 -0.22
C SER A 18 15.26 -0.12 1.12
N GLU A 19 15.47 1.20 1.22
CA GLU A 19 15.82 1.87 2.48
C GLU A 19 14.72 1.71 3.53
N ILE A 20 13.46 1.97 3.15
CA ILE A 20 12.28 1.80 4.01
C ILE A 20 12.14 0.34 4.46
N ALA A 21 12.38 -0.63 3.57
CA ALA A 21 12.34 -2.05 3.90
C ALA A 21 13.47 -2.42 4.87
N GLY A 22 14.69 -1.92 4.66
CA GLY A 22 15.85 -2.13 5.53
C GLY A 22 15.60 -1.65 6.96
N LYS A 23 15.00 -0.47 7.11
CA LYS A 23 14.56 0.05 8.42
C LYS A 23 13.55 -0.90 9.09
N GLN A 24 12.60 -1.43 8.33
CA GLN A 24 11.59 -2.36 8.85
C GLN A 24 12.05 -3.84 8.87
N GLY A 25 13.35 -4.11 8.70
CA GLY A 25 13.90 -5.46 8.60
C GLY A 25 13.53 -6.38 9.76
N HIS A 26 13.39 -5.82 10.96
CA HIS A 26 12.97 -6.56 12.16
C HIS A 26 11.54 -7.14 12.07
N ARG A 27 10.69 -6.63 11.17
CA ARG A 27 9.34 -7.17 10.89
C ARG A 27 9.30 -8.16 9.75
N ILE A 28 10.40 -8.30 9.00
CA ILE A 28 10.48 -9.23 7.88
C ILE A 28 10.76 -10.62 8.43
N ARG A 29 9.71 -11.43 8.49
CA ARG A 29 9.80 -12.87 8.73
C ARG A 29 9.33 -13.58 7.48
N GLY A 30 10.21 -14.34 6.83
CA GLY A 30 9.94 -15.07 5.59
C GLY A 30 10.35 -14.32 4.31
N PRO A 31 10.11 -14.92 3.14
CA PRO A 31 10.51 -14.36 1.85
C PRO A 31 9.73 -13.09 1.52
N THR A 32 10.43 -12.14 0.92
CA THR A 32 9.87 -10.91 0.37
C THR A 32 10.00 -10.89 -1.13
N ARG A 33 9.05 -10.25 -1.78
CA ARG A 33 9.05 -10.03 -3.22
C ARG A 33 9.00 -8.54 -3.52
N LYS A 34 9.74 -8.16 -4.55
CA LYS A 34 9.77 -6.82 -5.13
C LYS A 34 8.86 -6.78 -6.36
N ILE A 35 8.05 -5.75 -6.47
CA ILE A 35 7.19 -5.44 -7.62
C ILE A 35 7.51 -4.03 -8.08
N GLU A 36 7.69 -3.89 -9.38
CA GLU A 36 8.04 -2.64 -10.04
C GLU A 36 6.99 -2.37 -11.11
N LEU A 37 6.47 -1.15 -11.13
CA LEU A 37 5.40 -0.77 -12.05
C LEU A 37 5.56 0.67 -12.50
N GLU A 38 5.53 0.87 -13.82
CA GLU A 38 5.33 2.19 -14.41
C GLU A 38 3.86 2.59 -14.31
N THR A 39 3.60 3.70 -13.62
CA THR A 39 2.26 4.26 -13.41
C THR A 39 2.15 5.64 -14.05
N LYS A 40 0.93 6.15 -14.20
CA LYS A 40 0.71 7.52 -14.68
C LYS A 40 1.23 8.61 -13.74
N PHE A 41 1.54 8.25 -12.50
CA PHE A 41 1.97 9.17 -11.46
C PHE A 41 3.44 8.93 -11.04
N GLY A 42 4.20 8.17 -11.85
CA GLY A 42 5.62 7.87 -11.64
C GLY A 42 5.92 6.38 -11.66
N SER A 43 7.18 6.04 -11.40
CA SER A 43 7.61 4.66 -11.21
C SER A 43 7.34 4.24 -9.76
N LEU A 44 6.69 3.11 -9.58
CA LEU A 44 6.36 2.53 -8.29
C LEU A 44 7.25 1.31 -8.02
N CYS A 45 7.85 1.27 -6.83
CA CYS A 45 8.49 0.08 -6.29
C CYS A 45 7.80 -0.33 -4.97
N LEU A 46 7.40 -1.60 -4.89
CA LEU A 46 6.75 -2.20 -3.75
C LEU A 46 7.54 -3.44 -3.30
N ILE A 47 7.93 -3.47 -2.04
CA ILE A 47 8.51 -4.63 -1.38
C ILE A 47 7.56 -5.07 -0.26
N ALA A 48 7.08 -6.31 -0.36
CA ALA A 48 6.20 -6.91 0.64
C ALA A 48 6.49 -8.40 0.81
N ARG A 49 5.90 -9.04 1.82
CA ARG A 49 6.03 -10.49 2.00
C ARG A 49 5.24 -11.22 0.90
N GLU A 50 5.75 -12.36 0.45
CA GLU A 50 5.11 -13.12 -0.63
C GLU A 50 3.65 -13.47 -0.34
N GLY A 51 3.34 -13.91 0.89
CA GLY A 51 1.96 -14.23 1.30
C GLY A 51 1.06 -13.02 1.57
N GLU A 52 1.56 -11.80 1.40
CA GLU A 52 0.78 -10.56 1.51
C GLU A 52 0.58 -9.89 0.14
N LEU A 53 1.04 -10.52 -0.95
CA LEU A 53 0.96 -9.99 -2.30
C LEU A 53 -0.03 -10.79 -3.14
N ILE A 54 -0.99 -10.09 -3.72
CA ILE A 54 -2.01 -10.66 -4.60
C ILE A 54 -1.95 -9.96 -5.95
N HIS A 55 -2.01 -10.77 -7.00
CA HIS A 55 -1.91 -10.33 -8.39
C HIS A 55 -3.27 -10.53 -9.06
N GLY A 56 -3.91 -9.44 -9.46
CA GLY A 56 -5.03 -9.44 -10.39
C GLY A 56 -4.56 -9.19 -11.83
N ASN A 57 -5.50 -9.14 -12.78
CA ASN A 57 -5.17 -8.93 -14.20
C ASN A 57 -4.48 -7.58 -14.46
N ASN A 58 -4.93 -6.51 -13.79
CA ASN A 58 -4.45 -5.14 -13.99
C ASN A 58 -4.07 -4.43 -12.68
N VAL A 59 -4.07 -5.17 -11.57
CA VAL A 59 -4.01 -4.63 -10.22
C VAL A 59 -3.12 -5.48 -9.33
N PHE A 60 -2.40 -4.84 -8.42
CA PHE A 60 -1.62 -5.49 -7.38
C PHE A 60 -2.16 -5.05 -6.03
N ILE A 61 -2.27 -6.00 -5.11
CA ILE A 61 -2.64 -5.72 -3.73
C ILE A 61 -1.52 -6.20 -2.84
N SER A 62 -1.04 -5.31 -1.97
CA SER A 62 -0.30 -5.71 -0.78
C SER A 62 -1.21 -5.56 0.41
N CYS A 63 -1.54 -6.64 1.11
CA CYS A 63 -2.47 -6.60 2.23
C CYS A 63 -2.00 -7.51 3.36
N ARG A 64 -1.93 -6.94 4.57
CA ARG A 64 -1.89 -7.72 5.80
C ARG A 64 -3.27 -7.62 6.45
N HIS A 65 -3.85 -8.77 6.82
CA HIS A 65 -5.18 -8.78 7.42
C HIS A 65 -5.40 -9.89 8.45
N ILE A 66 -6.39 -9.67 9.30
CA ILE A 66 -7.02 -10.61 10.22
C ILE A 66 -8.52 -10.34 10.11
N THR A 67 -9.16 -11.01 9.15
CA THR A 67 -10.58 -10.86 8.81
C THR A 67 -11.24 -12.25 8.72
N PRO A 68 -11.55 -12.91 9.85
CA PRO A 68 -12.00 -14.30 9.87
C PRO A 68 -13.29 -14.56 9.08
N GLU A 69 -14.20 -13.58 9.08
CA GLU A 69 -15.49 -13.67 8.37
C GLU A 69 -15.35 -13.50 6.86
N GLU A 70 -14.29 -12.80 6.42
CA GLU A 70 -14.03 -12.49 5.01
C GLU A 70 -12.52 -12.64 4.71
N PRO A 71 -11.97 -13.86 4.71
CA PRO A 71 -10.55 -14.07 4.47
C PRO A 71 -10.14 -13.77 3.03
N GLU A 72 -11.06 -13.90 2.08
CA GLU A 72 -10.82 -13.71 0.63
C GLU A 72 -11.11 -12.27 0.14
N PHE A 73 -11.35 -11.33 1.05
CA PHE A 73 -11.59 -9.94 0.64
C PHE A 73 -10.46 -9.32 -0.20
N PRO A 74 -9.16 -9.63 0.03
CA PRO A 74 -8.09 -9.08 -0.79
C PRO A 74 -8.20 -9.53 -2.26
N GLU A 75 -8.51 -10.80 -2.51
CA GLU A 75 -8.77 -11.33 -3.85
C GLU A 75 -10.02 -10.70 -4.48
N ASN A 76 -11.05 -10.44 -3.68
CA ASN A 76 -12.26 -9.75 -4.14
C ASN A 76 -11.97 -8.29 -4.53
N LEU A 77 -11.08 -7.59 -3.80
CA LEU A 77 -10.63 -6.25 -4.16
C LEU A 77 -9.90 -6.19 -5.50
N CYS A 78 -9.29 -7.29 -5.96
CA CYS A 78 -8.69 -7.34 -7.30
C CYS A 78 -9.72 -7.24 -8.43
N ARG A 79 -11.01 -7.51 -8.14
CA ARG A 79 -12.11 -7.47 -9.12
C ARG A 79 -12.81 -6.11 -9.14
N VAL A 80 -12.40 -5.19 -8.27
CA VAL A 80 -12.99 -3.86 -8.13
C VAL A 80 -12.11 -2.86 -8.87
N GLU A 81 -12.68 -2.04 -9.74
CA GLU A 81 -11.92 -1.10 -10.59
C GLU A 81 -12.03 0.35 -10.13
N ASP A 82 -13.09 0.69 -9.37
CA ASP A 82 -13.35 2.07 -8.93
C ASP A 82 -13.13 2.26 -7.43
N VAL A 83 -12.73 3.47 -7.07
CA VAL A 83 -12.42 3.89 -5.70
C VAL A 83 -13.63 3.76 -4.76
N ASP A 84 -14.83 4.10 -5.22
CA ASP A 84 -16.02 4.12 -4.36
C ASP A 84 -16.42 2.70 -3.96
N SER A 85 -16.30 1.75 -4.89
CA SER A 85 -16.46 0.33 -4.62
C SER A 85 -15.38 -0.20 -3.68
N ILE A 86 -14.11 0.17 -3.85
CA ILE A 86 -13.04 -0.18 -2.90
C ILE A 86 -13.41 0.32 -1.50
N ARG A 87 -13.82 1.58 -1.39
CA ARG A 87 -14.23 2.20 -0.13
C ARG A 87 -15.41 1.49 0.51
N ARG A 88 -16.45 1.13 -0.27
CA ARG A 88 -17.62 0.41 0.22
C ARG A 88 -17.24 -0.97 0.74
N THR A 89 -16.43 -1.73 0.01
CA THR A 89 -15.92 -3.03 0.45
C THR A 89 -15.18 -2.88 1.78
N LEU A 90 -14.19 -1.99 1.84
CA LEU A 90 -13.38 -1.80 3.05
C LEU A 90 -14.18 -1.31 4.26
N SER A 91 -15.25 -0.53 4.05
CA SER A 91 -16.10 -0.01 5.14
C SER A 91 -17.03 -1.07 5.72
N GLY A 92 -17.33 -2.14 4.97
CA GLY A 92 -18.15 -3.27 5.43
C GLY A 92 -17.37 -4.34 6.20
N LEU A 93 -16.04 -4.37 6.04
CA LEU A 93 -15.20 -5.42 6.60
C LEU A 93 -15.12 -5.37 8.12
N GLN A 94 -15.37 -6.53 8.74
CA GLN A 94 -15.04 -6.77 10.14
C GLN A 94 -13.63 -7.36 10.26
N GLY A 95 -12.77 -6.70 11.04
CA GLY A 95 -11.43 -7.17 11.35
C GLY A 95 -10.37 -6.08 11.24
N PHE A 96 -9.11 -6.51 11.17
CA PHE A 96 -7.95 -5.63 11.13
C PHE A 96 -7.20 -5.83 9.84
N PHE A 97 -6.85 -4.76 9.14
CA PHE A 97 -6.20 -4.85 7.86
C PHE A 97 -5.44 -3.56 7.54
N SER A 98 -4.36 -3.69 6.78
CA SER A 98 -3.72 -2.55 6.14
C SER A 98 -3.03 -2.97 4.87
N GLY A 99 -2.97 -2.06 3.91
CA GLY A 99 -2.46 -2.40 2.60
C GLY A 99 -2.45 -1.28 1.58
N ALA A 100 -2.08 -1.66 0.37
CA ALA A 100 -2.13 -0.85 -0.83
C ALA A 100 -2.84 -1.62 -1.94
N TRP A 101 -3.72 -0.94 -2.67
CA TRP A 101 -4.28 -1.39 -3.93
C TRP A 101 -3.68 -0.52 -5.02
N ILE A 102 -3.12 -1.15 -6.05
CA ILE A 102 -2.25 -0.51 -7.02
C ILE A 102 -2.70 -0.91 -8.41
N SER A 103 -2.85 0.08 -9.27
CA SER A 103 -3.07 -0.07 -10.71
C SER A 103 -2.14 0.87 -11.45
N ARG A 104 -2.20 0.86 -12.79
CA ARG A 104 -1.40 1.78 -13.61
C ARG A 104 -1.78 3.24 -13.40
N ASP A 105 -3.02 3.54 -13.03
CA ASP A 105 -3.53 4.92 -12.94
C ASP A 105 -3.96 5.35 -11.54
N ARG A 106 -4.02 4.41 -10.59
CA ARG A 106 -4.36 4.71 -9.20
C ARG A 106 -3.49 3.96 -8.20
N LEU A 107 -3.15 4.65 -7.11
CA LEU A 107 -2.63 4.07 -5.88
C LEU A 107 -3.62 4.37 -4.77
N VAL A 108 -4.10 3.35 -4.07
CA VAL A 108 -4.99 3.49 -2.91
C VAL A 108 -4.31 2.85 -1.70
N LEU A 109 -4.02 3.66 -0.69
CA LEU A 109 -3.56 3.20 0.61
C LEU A 109 -4.77 3.07 1.54
N PHE A 110 -4.87 1.95 2.26
CA PHE A 110 -6.01 1.67 3.12
C PHE A 110 -5.61 0.98 4.42
N ARG A 111 -6.42 1.19 5.46
CA ARG A 111 -6.29 0.52 6.75
C ARG A 111 -7.62 0.43 7.50
N ASP A 112 -7.67 -0.45 8.48
CA ASP A 112 -8.80 -0.62 9.37
C ASP A 112 -9.08 0.65 10.20
N HIS A 113 -10.33 0.79 10.58
CA HIS A 113 -10.89 1.98 11.21
C HIS A 113 -10.33 2.27 12.61
N VAL A 114 -9.89 1.24 13.33
CA VAL A 114 -9.26 1.36 14.66
C VAL A 114 -7.75 1.55 14.58
N GLY A 115 -7.14 1.26 13.43
CA GLY A 115 -5.71 1.41 13.23
C GLY A 115 -4.86 0.31 13.83
N HIS A 116 -5.42 -0.88 14.03
CA HIS A 116 -4.72 -1.98 14.67
C HIS A 116 -3.60 -2.53 13.77
N MET A 117 -3.84 -2.63 12.45
CA MET A 117 -2.76 -2.88 11.50
C MET A 117 -2.09 -1.55 11.12
N PRO A 118 -0.78 -1.40 11.38
CA PRO A 118 -0.12 -0.13 11.19
C PRO A 118 0.17 0.12 9.71
N LEU A 119 -0.06 1.37 9.31
CA LEU A 119 0.29 1.91 8.00
C LEU A 119 0.49 3.42 8.14
N ALA A 120 1.64 3.89 7.68
CA ALA A 120 2.01 5.29 7.59
C ALA A 120 2.27 5.64 6.13
N TYR A 121 2.07 6.90 5.79
CA TYR A 121 2.39 7.42 4.47
C TYR A 121 3.04 8.80 4.57
N LYS A 122 3.79 9.16 3.55
CA LYS A 122 4.43 10.46 3.40
C LYS A 122 4.32 10.88 1.94
N GLN A 123 3.84 12.09 1.71
CA GLN A 123 3.79 12.69 0.39
C GLN A 123 4.68 13.93 0.38
N THR A 124 5.58 14.00 -0.60
CA THR A 124 6.48 15.13 -0.83
C THR A 124 6.42 15.54 -2.30
N GLU A 125 7.18 16.55 -2.69
CA GLU A 125 7.38 16.90 -4.11
C GLU A 125 8.16 15.83 -4.89
N GLU A 126 8.87 14.96 -4.19
CA GLU A 126 9.70 13.88 -4.74
C GLU A 126 8.87 12.62 -4.98
N GLY A 127 7.77 12.43 -4.24
CA GLY A 127 7.01 11.20 -4.36
C GLY A 127 6.00 10.90 -3.26
N ILE A 128 5.48 9.68 -3.30
CA ILE A 128 4.63 9.08 -2.27
C ILE A 128 5.31 7.85 -1.71
N PHE A 129 5.38 7.78 -0.39
CA PHE A 129 6.03 6.69 0.34
C PHE A 129 5.06 6.11 1.36
N ALA A 130 5.04 4.79 1.50
CA ALA A 130 4.24 4.10 2.50
C ALA A 130 5.03 2.99 3.20
N ALA A 131 4.79 2.84 4.49
CA ALA A 131 5.46 1.87 5.34
C ALA A 131 4.50 1.35 6.41
N SER A 132 4.76 0.14 6.91
CA SER A 132 4.07 -0.34 8.12
C SER A 132 4.46 0.45 9.37
N GLU A 133 5.55 1.22 9.36
CA GLU A 133 6.03 1.97 10.51
C GLU A 133 6.41 3.41 10.15
N ARG A 134 5.88 4.36 10.92
CA ARG A 134 6.11 5.80 10.69
C ARG A 134 7.59 6.17 10.71
N TRP A 135 8.35 5.62 11.64
CA TRP A 135 9.77 5.94 11.80
C TRP A 135 10.60 5.58 10.56
N ALA A 136 10.16 4.59 9.77
CA ALA A 136 10.82 4.23 8.51
C ALA A 136 10.74 5.34 7.45
N LEU A 137 9.73 6.21 7.55
CA LEU A 137 9.47 7.34 6.64
C LEU A 137 10.01 8.69 7.17
N GLY A 138 10.51 8.72 8.41
CA GLY A 138 11.00 9.93 9.08
C GLY A 138 9.92 10.78 9.77
N GLU A 139 10.34 11.88 10.40
CA GLU A 139 9.51 12.70 11.31
C GLU A 139 8.30 13.35 10.62
N THR A 140 8.41 13.68 9.33
CA THR A 140 7.36 14.35 8.55
C THR A 140 6.30 13.41 7.98
N ALA A 141 6.36 12.11 8.29
CA ALA A 141 5.36 11.17 7.83
C ALA A 141 3.99 11.42 8.48
N GLY A 142 2.95 11.49 7.65
CA GLY A 142 1.57 11.67 8.08
C GLY A 142 1.03 10.42 8.76
N HIS A 143 0.00 10.63 9.57
CA HIS A 143 -0.85 9.54 10.05
C HIS A 143 -2.15 9.52 9.26
N PHE A 144 -2.67 8.33 9.06
CA PHE A 144 -4.08 8.14 8.78
C PHE A 144 -4.90 8.39 10.06
N ASN A 145 -5.97 9.18 9.96
CA ASN A 145 -6.88 9.43 11.08
C ASN A 145 -7.62 8.13 11.50
N PRO A 146 -8.01 7.98 12.79
CA PRO A 146 -8.81 6.86 13.27
C PRO A 146 -10.24 6.93 12.71
N ALA A 147 -10.40 6.35 11.53
CA ALA A 147 -11.59 6.02 10.74
C ALA A 147 -11.09 5.15 9.57
N PRO A 148 -11.93 4.46 8.76
CA PRO A 148 -11.45 3.86 7.51
C PRO A 148 -10.74 4.96 6.72
N SER A 149 -9.43 4.82 6.63
CA SER A 149 -8.56 5.91 6.31
C SER A 149 -7.95 5.59 4.96
N TYR A 150 -8.24 6.47 4.02
CA TYR A 150 -8.03 6.26 2.59
C TYR A 150 -7.24 7.44 2.06
N SER A 151 -6.22 7.13 1.26
CA SER A 151 -5.54 8.12 0.43
C SER A 151 -5.42 7.54 -0.96
N SER A 152 -5.88 8.30 -1.96
CA SER A 152 -5.69 7.96 -3.36
C SER A 152 -4.87 8.98 -4.09
N MET A 153 -4.01 8.48 -4.98
CA MET A 153 -3.46 9.27 -6.06
C MET A 153 -4.10 8.81 -7.36
N GLU A 154 -4.65 9.75 -8.14
CA GLU A 154 -5.09 9.51 -9.51
C GLU A 154 -4.08 10.17 -10.46
N GLY A 155 -3.60 9.42 -11.45
CA GLY A 155 -2.72 9.97 -12.47
C GLY A 155 -3.51 10.83 -13.47
N ASP A 156 -3.29 12.15 -13.42
CA ASP A 156 -3.93 13.12 -14.33
C ASP A 156 -3.41 12.89 -15.75
N ARG A 157 -4.30 12.64 -16.72
CA ARG A 157 -3.91 12.54 -18.15
C ARG A 157 -3.63 13.96 -18.64
N ARG A 158 -2.37 14.38 -18.66
CA ARG A 158 -1.92 15.54 -19.44
C ARG A 158 -0.99 15.10 -20.55
#